data_AF-A0AAF0F741-F1
#
_entry.id   AF-A0AAF0F741-F1
#
_cell.length_a   1.000
_cell.length_b   1.000
_cell.length_c   1.000
_cell.angle_alpha   90.00
_cell.angle_beta   90.00
_cell.angle_gamma   90.00
#
_symmetry.space_group_name_H-M   'P 1'
#
loop_
_entity.id
_entity.type
_entity.pdbx_description
1 polymer ?
#
loop_
_entity_poly.entity_id
_entity_poly.type
_entity_poly.pdbx_seq_one_letter_code
_entity_poly.pdbx_strand_id
1 'polypeptide(L)'
;MRRYHLQDRDDYQKYNNLVGKVRNLALRLSTLSVTDPFRLQQESMLLNKLYDMGLLDTGAKMSDIMEKVNVSAFCRRRLPVVMVRLHMSESVSQAVRYVEQGHVRVGPDTITDPAFLVTRNLEDFVTWVDTSKIRRAIATYNDELDDFDLL
;
A
#
# COMPACT_ATOMS: atom_id res chain seq x y z
N MET A 1 6.22 -2.08 15.21
CA MET A 1 7.34 -1.85 14.28
C MET A 1 7.89 -3.14 13.68
N ARG A 2 8.32 -4.11 14.50
CA ARG A 2 8.95 -5.37 14.00
C ARG A 2 8.11 -6.17 13.00
N ARG A 3 6.78 -6.28 13.20
CA ARG A 3 5.89 -7.08 12.33
C ARG A 3 5.91 -6.64 10.86
N TYR A 4 6.01 -5.35 10.58
CA TYR A 4 5.95 -4.78 9.22
C TYR A 4 7.29 -4.21 8.77
N HIS A 5 8.38 -4.54 9.46
CA HIS A 5 9.72 -4.03 9.19
C HIS A 5 9.78 -2.49 9.01
N LEU A 6 9.12 -1.74 9.90
CA LEU A 6 9.22 -0.28 9.91
C LEU A 6 10.65 0.13 10.32
N GLN A 7 11.35 0.84 9.43
CA GLN A 7 12.73 1.29 9.64
C GLN A 7 12.79 2.53 10.53
N ASP A 8 11.97 3.55 10.21
CA ASP A 8 11.86 4.77 11.00
C ASP A 8 10.79 4.61 12.10
N ARG A 9 11.11 5.11 13.29
CA ARG A 9 10.16 5.19 14.41
C ARG A 9 9.10 6.25 14.16
N ASP A 10 9.45 7.32 13.45
CA ASP A 10 8.57 8.45 13.21
C ASP A 10 7.44 8.11 12.24
N ASP A 11 7.66 7.15 11.34
CA ASP A 11 6.62 6.65 10.42
C ASP A 11 5.39 6.15 11.15
N TYR A 12 5.59 5.44 12.28
CA TYR A 12 4.47 4.99 13.09
C TYR A 12 3.66 6.17 13.65
N GLN A 13 4.34 7.20 14.15
CA GLN A 13 3.68 8.38 14.69
C GLN A 13 2.98 9.19 13.59
N LYS A 14 3.60 9.34 12.42
CA LYS A 14 3.00 9.99 11.24
C LYS A 14 1.70 9.29 10.84
N TYR A 15 1.71 7.97 10.73
CA TYR A 15 0.49 7.20 10.42
C TYR A 15 -0.55 7.29 11.52
N ASN A 16 -0.15 7.27 12.80
CA ASN A 16 -1.07 7.42 13.92
C ASN A 16 -1.79 8.78 13.90
N ASN A 17 -1.03 9.85 13.63
CA ASN A 17 -1.59 11.19 13.46
C ASN A 17 -2.58 11.24 12.29
N LEU A 18 -2.28 10.58 11.17
CA LEU A 18 -3.13 10.54 9.98
C LEU A 18 -4.43 9.77 10.25
N VAL A 19 -4.34 8.62 10.90
CA VAL A 19 -5.51 7.86 11.39
C VAL A 19 -6.38 8.72 12.30
N GLY A 20 -5.77 9.47 13.23
CA GLY A 20 -6.49 10.39 14.11
C GLY A 20 -7.25 11.47 13.34
N LYS A 21 -6.65 12.07 12.31
CA LYS A 21 -7.30 13.05 11.44
C LYS A 21 -8.50 12.46 10.69
N VAL A 22 -8.34 11.26 10.11
CA VAL A 22 -9.41 10.56 9.39
C VAL A 22 -10.58 10.24 10.32
N ARG A 23 -10.30 9.73 11.52
CA ARG A 23 -11.33 9.41 12.52
C ARG A 23 -12.04 10.66 13.03
N ASN A 24 -11.31 11.74 13.28
CA ASN A 24 -11.91 13.02 13.69
C ASN A 24 -12.85 13.56 12.60
N LEU A 25 -12.43 13.50 11.33
CA LEU A 25 -13.29 13.87 10.21
C LEU A 25 -14.56 13.02 10.16
N ALA A 26 -14.45 11.70 10.28
CA ALA A 26 -15.61 10.80 10.32
C ALA A 26 -16.56 11.12 11.49
N LEU A 27 -16.02 11.43 12.67
CA LEU A 27 -16.81 11.84 13.84
C LEU A 27 -17.54 13.17 13.60
N ARG A 28 -16.86 14.18 13.03
CA ARG A 28 -17.51 15.46 12.69
C ARG A 28 -18.63 15.28 11.68
N LEU A 29 -18.43 14.44 10.66
CA LEU A 29 -19.50 14.11 9.70
C LEU A 29 -20.68 13.42 10.39
N SER A 30 -20.42 12.54 11.37
CA SER A 30 -21.47 11.85 12.12
C SER A 30 -22.37 12.80 12.94
N THR A 31 -21.86 13.96 13.35
CA THR A 31 -22.62 14.97 14.11
C THR A 31 -23.58 15.82 13.26
N LEU A 32 -23.45 15.80 11.94
CA LEU A 32 -24.36 16.52 11.04
C LEU A 32 -25.69 15.77 10.88
N SER A 33 -26.73 16.47 10.40
CA SER A 33 -28.02 15.81 10.12
C SER A 33 -27.87 14.74 9.03
N VAL A 34 -28.60 13.63 9.16
CA VAL A 34 -28.60 12.53 8.17
C VAL A 34 -29.16 12.99 6.81
N THR A 35 -30.01 14.01 6.80
CA THR A 35 -30.65 14.55 5.58
C THR A 35 -29.82 15.60 4.87
N ASP A 36 -28.69 16.03 5.44
CA ASP A 36 -27.86 17.07 4.84
C ASP A 36 -27.14 16.53 3.58
N PRO A 37 -27.36 17.11 2.39
CA PRO A 37 -26.67 16.71 1.17
C PRO A 37 -25.15 16.80 1.29
N PHE A 38 -24.63 17.76 2.06
CA PHE A 38 -23.19 17.92 2.27
C PHE A 38 -22.59 16.71 3.00
N ARG A 39 -23.28 16.23 4.05
CA ARG A 39 -22.86 15.04 4.79
C ARG A 39 -22.76 13.84 3.86
N LEU A 40 -23.82 13.55 3.09
CA LEU A 40 -23.87 12.40 2.19
C LEU A 40 -22.74 12.43 1.15
N GLN A 41 -22.47 13.61 0.57
CA GLN A 41 -21.40 13.77 -0.40
C GLN A 41 -20.02 13.53 0.23
N GLN A 42 -19.75 14.12 1.40
CA GLN A 42 -18.46 13.98 2.08
C GLN A 42 -18.24 12.56 2.63
N GLU A 43 -19.28 11.90 3.14
CA GLU A 43 -19.20 10.49 3.55
C GLU A 43 -18.84 9.59 2.37
N SER A 44 -19.51 9.77 1.22
CA SER A 44 -19.20 9.02 0.00
C SER A 44 -17.77 9.26 -0.48
N MET A 45 -17.32 10.53 -0.51
CA MET A 45 -15.96 10.89 -0.90
C MET A 45 -14.90 10.28 0.02
N LEU A 46 -15.13 10.32 1.34
CA LEU A 46 -14.21 9.75 2.32
C LEU A 46 -14.10 8.23 2.18
N LEU A 47 -15.24 7.53 2.05
CA LEU A 47 -15.26 6.08 1.87
C LEU A 47 -14.57 5.65 0.58
N ASN A 48 -14.88 6.32 -0.54
CA ASN A 48 -14.25 6.04 -1.83
C ASN A 48 -12.73 6.25 -1.76
N LYS A 49 -12.28 7.36 -1.16
CA LYS A 49 -10.84 7.64 -1.03
C LYS A 49 -10.12 6.58 -0.19
N LEU A 50 -10.69 6.15 0.93
CA LEU A 50 -10.11 5.12 1.79
C LEU A 50 -10.13 3.73 1.12
N TYR A 51 -11.15 3.45 0.31
CA TYR A 51 -11.23 2.25 -0.50
C TYR A 51 -10.14 2.22 -1.58
N ASP A 52 -9.98 3.29 -2.36
CA ASP A 52 -8.98 3.40 -3.43
C ASP A 52 -7.55 3.25 -2.87
N MET A 53 -7.29 3.79 -1.68
CA MET A 53 -6.00 3.64 -1.00
C MET A 53 -5.78 2.23 -0.43
N GLY A 54 -6.80 1.38 -0.39
CA GLY A 54 -6.70 0.00 0.11
C GLY A 54 -6.78 -0.14 1.62
N LEU A 55 -7.29 0.88 2.33
CA LEU A 55 -7.41 0.86 3.79
C LEU A 55 -8.74 0.24 4.25
N LEU A 56 -9.76 0.32 3.41
CA LEU A 56 -11.07 -0.28 3.60
C LEU A 56 -11.38 -1.26 2.48
N ASP A 57 -12.17 -2.28 2.78
CA ASP A 57 -12.65 -3.27 1.82
C ASP A 57 -13.93 -2.83 1.11
N THR A 58 -14.34 -3.57 0.09
CA THR A 58 -15.57 -3.31 -0.67
C THR A 58 -16.79 -3.29 0.26
N GLY A 59 -17.66 -2.30 0.09
CA GLY A 59 -18.89 -2.16 0.88
C GLY A 59 -18.69 -1.69 2.32
N ALA A 60 -17.53 -1.14 2.66
CA ALA A 60 -17.28 -0.57 3.98
C ALA A 60 -18.23 0.59 4.32
N LYS A 61 -18.63 0.66 5.59
CA LYS A 61 -19.52 1.70 6.13
C LYS A 61 -18.74 2.74 6.92
N MET A 62 -19.37 3.88 7.24
CA MET A 62 -18.73 4.92 8.07
C MET A 62 -18.32 4.40 9.46
N SER A 63 -19.05 3.44 10.03
CA SER A 63 -18.68 2.76 11.28
C SER A 63 -17.34 2.03 11.19
N ASP A 64 -17.05 1.46 10.02
CA ASP A 64 -15.85 0.64 9.80
C ASP A 64 -14.58 1.50 9.81
N ILE A 65 -14.69 2.81 9.59
CA ILE A 65 -13.55 3.72 9.68
C ILE A 65 -12.94 3.70 11.09
N MET A 66 -13.77 3.63 12.13
CA MET A 66 -13.28 3.65 13.51
C MET A 66 -12.57 2.35 13.89
N GLU A 67 -13.07 1.22 13.41
CA GLU A 67 -12.56 -0.12 13.75
C GLU A 67 -11.39 -0.53 12.83
N LYS A 68 -11.57 -0.41 11.51
CA LYS A 68 -10.66 -0.98 10.51
C LYS A 68 -9.53 -0.04 10.11
N VAL A 69 -9.74 1.28 10.11
CA VAL A 69 -8.68 2.25 9.79
C VAL A 69 -7.79 2.43 11.00
N ASN A 70 -6.69 1.69 11.02
CA ASN A 70 -5.66 1.73 12.05
C ASN A 70 -4.27 1.86 11.41
N VAL A 71 -3.24 2.10 12.24
CA VAL A 71 -1.85 2.23 11.74
C VAL A 71 -1.40 0.96 11.00
N SER A 72 -1.85 -0.21 11.44
CA SER A 72 -1.55 -1.48 10.75
C SER A 72 -2.14 -1.54 9.34
N ALA A 73 -3.30 -0.92 9.08
CA ALA A 73 -3.88 -0.84 7.74
C ALA A 73 -2.95 -0.08 6.78
N PHE A 74 -2.38 1.05 7.21
CA PHE A 74 -1.36 1.78 6.45
C PHE A 74 -0.08 0.95 6.25
N CYS A 75 0.43 0.32 7.32
CA CYS A 75 1.63 -0.50 7.21
C CYS A 75 1.46 -1.67 6.23
N ARG A 76 0.26 -2.27 6.14
CA ARG A 76 -0.05 -3.33 5.18
C ARG A 76 -0.08 -2.87 3.72
N ARG A 77 -0.22 -1.56 3.46
CA ARG A 77 -0.18 -0.97 2.12
C ARG A 77 1.23 -0.49 1.70
N ARG A 78 2.24 -0.62 2.56
CA ARG A 78 3.63 -0.33 2.19
C ARG A 78 4.13 -1.35 1.15
N LEU A 79 4.89 -0.88 0.18
CA LEU A 79 5.39 -1.68 -0.95
C LEU A 79 5.99 -3.04 -0.53
N PRO A 80 6.89 -3.13 0.47
CA PRO A 80 7.47 -4.42 0.86
C PRO A 80 6.46 -5.43 1.39
N VAL A 81 5.40 -4.97 2.07
CA VAL A 81 4.35 -5.85 2.61
C VAL A 81 3.43 -6.33 1.47
N VAL A 82 3.14 -5.44 0.52
CA VAL A 82 2.38 -5.79 -0.69
C VAL A 82 3.15 -6.82 -1.53
N MET A 83 4.46 -6.65 -1.70
CA MET A 83 5.30 -7.62 -2.41
C MET A 83 5.24 -9.03 -1.81
N VAL A 84 5.28 -9.14 -0.47
CA VAL A 84 5.16 -10.46 0.19
C VAL A 84 3.78 -11.07 -0.02
N ARG A 85 2.72 -10.25 -0.02
CA ARG A 85 1.36 -10.71 -0.32
C ARG A 85 1.20 -11.15 -1.78
N LEU A 86 1.91 -10.51 -2.71
CA LEU A 86 1.98 -10.89 -4.12
C LEU A 86 2.96 -12.04 -4.40
N HIS A 87 3.51 -12.68 -3.36
CA HIS A 87 4.49 -13.76 -3.46
C HIS A 87 5.77 -13.40 -4.24
N MET A 88 6.13 -12.12 -4.33
CA MET A 88 7.39 -11.67 -4.93
C MET A 88 8.58 -11.86 -3.99
N SER A 89 8.34 -11.97 -2.68
CA SER A 89 9.37 -12.15 -1.66
C SER A 89 8.83 -12.99 -0.52
N GLU A 90 9.65 -13.85 0.06
CA GLU A 90 9.25 -14.72 1.18
C GLU A 90 9.10 -13.95 2.49
N SER A 91 9.95 -12.93 2.70
CA SER A 91 9.99 -12.13 3.92
C SER A 91 9.90 -10.64 3.63
N VAL A 92 9.27 -9.89 4.55
CA VAL A 92 9.19 -8.42 4.47
C VAL A 92 10.59 -7.79 4.54
N SER A 93 11.50 -8.37 5.33
CA SER A 93 12.87 -7.87 5.44
C SER A 93 13.66 -8.03 4.14
N GLN A 94 13.41 -9.10 3.38
CA GLN A 94 14.01 -9.28 2.05
C GLN A 94 13.39 -8.33 1.03
N ALA A 95 12.06 -8.17 1.05
CA ALA A 95 11.36 -7.23 0.18
C ALA A 95 11.87 -5.79 0.37
N VAL A 96 12.14 -5.37 1.61
CA VAL A 96 12.76 -4.07 1.91
C VAL A 96 14.11 -3.93 1.21
N ARG A 97 14.99 -4.94 1.31
CA ARG A 97 16.30 -4.91 0.64
C ARG A 97 16.17 -4.83 -0.88
N TYR A 98 15.22 -5.56 -1.48
CA TYR A 98 14.99 -5.52 -2.92
C TYR A 98 14.50 -4.15 -3.39
N VAL A 99 13.65 -3.49 -2.62
CA VAL A 99 13.21 -2.11 -2.88
C VAL A 99 14.39 -1.14 -2.75
N GLU A 100 15.16 -1.20 -1.66
CA GLU A 100 16.33 -0.32 -1.46
C GLU A 100 17.40 -0.48 -2.55
N GLN A 101 17.58 -1.70 -3.07
CA GLN A 101 18.48 -1.99 -4.18
C GLN A 101 17.95 -1.53 -5.54
N GLY A 102 16.69 -1.08 -5.62
CA GLY A 102 16.06 -0.61 -6.86
C GLY A 102 15.64 -1.74 -7.80
N HIS A 103 15.35 -2.93 -7.30
CA HIS A 103 14.90 -4.05 -8.14
C HIS A 103 13.41 -4.03 -8.47
N VAL A 104 12.64 -3.16 -7.82
CA VAL A 104 11.17 -3.11 -7.91
C VAL A 104 10.72 -1.82 -8.56
N ARG A 105 9.77 -1.91 -9.48
CA ARG A 105 9.06 -0.77 -10.06
C ARG A 105 7.57 -0.88 -9.82
N VAL A 106 6.91 0.27 -9.82
CA VAL A 106 5.46 0.37 -9.79
C VAL A 106 5.04 1.14 -11.04
N GLY A 107 4.47 0.43 -12.01
CA GLY A 107 4.28 0.98 -13.36
C GLY A 107 5.63 1.23 -14.04
N PRO A 108 5.88 2.41 -14.63
CA PRO A 108 7.14 2.73 -15.29
C PRO A 108 8.26 3.09 -14.31
N ASP A 109 7.92 3.56 -13.10
CA ASP A 109 8.87 4.19 -12.19
C ASP A 109 9.50 3.18 -11.23
N THR A 110 10.83 3.22 -11.13
CA THR A 110 11.58 2.41 -10.15
C THR A 110 11.46 3.03 -8.77
N ILE A 111 11.04 2.23 -7.78
CA ILE A 111 10.82 2.72 -6.41
C ILE A 111 11.95 2.23 -5.51
N THR A 112 12.63 3.17 -4.87
CA THR A 112 13.71 2.89 -3.92
C THR A 112 13.32 3.11 -2.45
N ASP A 113 12.16 3.71 -2.19
CA ASP A 113 11.67 3.99 -0.84
C ASP A 113 10.73 2.87 -0.34
N PRO A 114 11.09 2.11 0.71
CA PRO A 114 10.21 1.10 1.32
C PRO A 114 8.95 1.68 1.98
N ALA A 115 8.89 2.99 2.24
CA ALA A 115 7.73 3.68 2.78
C ALA A 115 6.66 4.03 1.74
N PHE A 116 6.93 3.77 0.45
CA PHE A 116 5.97 3.98 -0.62
C PHE A 116 4.67 3.21 -0.36
N LEU A 117 3.54 3.93 -0.37
CA LEU A 117 2.20 3.37 -0.17
C LEU A 117 1.59 3.01 -1.52
N VAL A 118 1.34 1.72 -1.72
CA VAL A 118 0.72 1.20 -2.95
C VAL A 118 -0.79 1.30 -2.81
N THR A 119 -1.46 2.03 -3.70
CA THR A 119 -2.93 2.07 -3.79
C THR A 119 -3.48 0.80 -4.43
N ARG A 120 -4.80 0.54 -4.33
CA ARG A 120 -5.37 -0.67 -4.94
C ARG A 120 -5.08 -0.76 -6.44
N ASN A 121 -5.25 0.35 -7.15
CA ASN A 121 -5.05 0.39 -8.61
C ASN A 121 -3.58 0.25 -9.02
N LEU A 122 -2.63 0.65 -8.15
CA LEU A 122 -1.20 0.52 -8.44
C LEU A 122 -0.66 -0.87 -8.12
N GLU A 123 -1.40 -1.68 -7.37
CA GLU A 123 -0.97 -3.02 -6.94
C GLU A 123 -0.70 -3.96 -8.12
N ASP A 124 -1.52 -3.88 -9.17
CA ASP A 124 -1.37 -4.71 -10.38
C ASP A 124 -0.13 -4.35 -11.21
N PHE A 125 0.44 -3.16 -10.98
CA PHE A 125 1.61 -2.67 -11.70
C PHE A 125 2.91 -2.85 -10.91
N VAL A 126 2.86 -3.50 -9.74
CA VAL A 126 4.06 -3.83 -8.97
C VAL A 126 4.78 -5.00 -9.64
N THR A 127 5.98 -4.74 -10.16
CA THR A 127 6.77 -5.76 -10.86
C THR A 127 8.27 -5.52 -10.69
N TRP A 128 9.08 -6.49 -11.13
CA TRP A 128 10.52 -6.34 -11.18
C TRP A 128 10.94 -5.38 -12.31
N VAL A 129 12.00 -4.62 -12.08
CA VAL A 129 12.67 -3.87 -13.16
C VAL A 129 13.18 -4.85 -14.22
N ASP A 130 13.10 -4.48 -15.50
CA ASP A 130 13.48 -5.35 -16.62
C ASP A 130 14.94 -5.84 -16.51
N THR A 131 15.86 -4.94 -16.12
CA THR A 131 17.28 -5.24 -15.93
C THR A 131 17.62 -5.93 -14.60
N SER A 132 16.62 -6.27 -13.79
CA SER A 132 16.83 -6.87 -12.47
C SER A 132 17.40 -8.28 -12.58
N LYS A 133 18.48 -8.54 -11.82
CA LYS A 133 19.06 -9.88 -11.69
C LYS A 133 18.08 -10.89 -11.10
N ILE A 134 17.15 -10.44 -10.26
CA ILE A 134 16.12 -11.29 -9.65
C ILE A 134 15.15 -11.77 -10.73
N ARG A 135 14.69 -10.86 -11.60
CA ARG A 135 13.83 -11.23 -12.74
C ARG A 135 14.52 -12.23 -13.64
N ARG A 136 15.79 -12.00 -13.97
CA ARG A 136 16.59 -12.92 -14.77
C ARG A 136 16.66 -14.30 -14.13
N ALA A 137 16.96 -14.38 -12.84
CA ALA A 137 17.03 -15.66 -12.13
C ALA A 137 15.69 -16.41 -12.14
N ILE A 138 14.56 -15.70 -12.01
CA ILE A 138 13.22 -16.29 -12.09
C ILE A 138 12.94 -16.81 -13.51
N ALA A 139 13.22 -16.02 -14.54
CA ALA A 139 13.03 -16.43 -15.93
C ALA A 139 13.92 -17.63 -16.31
N THR A 140 15.17 -17.66 -15.84
CA THR A 140 16.07 -18.82 -16.03
C THR A 140 15.54 -20.06 -15.32
N TYR A 141 15.00 -19.92 -14.10
CA TYR A 141 14.41 -21.05 -13.37
C TYR A 141 13.16 -21.62 -14.07
N ASN A 142 12.39 -20.76 -14.74
CA ASN A 142 11.21 -21.16 -15.51
C ASN A 142 11.51 -21.60 -16.95
N ASP A 143 12.78 -21.60 -17.38
CA ASP A 143 13.20 -21.82 -18.79
C ASP A 143 12.55 -20.82 -19.79
N GLU A 144 12.22 -19.61 -19.32
CA GLU A 144 11.58 -18.52 -20.09
C GLU A 144 12.56 -17.38 -20.41
N LEU A 145 13.87 -17.58 -20.18
CA LEU A 145 14.86 -16.54 -20.44
C LEU A 145 15.06 -16.35 -21.94
N ASP A 146 14.61 -15.21 -22.46
CA ASP A 146 14.95 -14.74 -23.81
C ASP A 146 16.20 -13.85 -23.74
N ASP A 147 17.25 -14.25 -24.46
CA ASP A 147 18.52 -13.51 -24.51
C ASP A 147 18.39 -12.17 -25.26
N PHE A 148 17.33 -11.95 -26.05
CA PHE A 148 17.06 -10.65 -26.68
C PHE A 148 16.63 -9.57 -25.69
N ASP A 149 15.99 -9.93 -24.58
CA ASP A 149 15.60 -9.01 -23.51
C ASP A 149 16.80 -8.50 -22.69
N LEU A 150 18.00 -9.04 -22.94
CA LEU A 150 19.24 -8.72 -22.23
C LEU A 150 20.15 -7.70 -22.95
N LEU A 151 19.85 -7.37 -24.22
CA LEU A 151 20.57 -6.43 -25.08
C LEU A 151 20.07 -4.99 -24.92
#